data_AF-A0A6N7H965-F1
#
_entry.id   AF-A0A6N7H965-F1
#
_cell.length_a   1.000
_cell.length_b   1.000
_cell.length_c   1.000
_cell.angle_alpha   90.00
_cell.angle_beta   90.00
_cell.angle_gamma   90.00
#
_symmetry.space_group_name_H-M   'P 1'
#
loop_
_entity.id
_entity.type
_entity.pdbx_description
1 polymer ?
#
loop_
_entity_poly.entity_id
_entity_poly.type
_entity_poly.pdbx_seq_one_letter_code
_entity_poly.pdbx_strand_id
1 'polypeptide(L)'
;MGGTSDDADRRTDRSTTADRLRLMREDFLDRADVIDGGVRALLGRIDLTRTDADHDRMIDALMGVSRAADALRALARNDLAGADEATSSMAHYARRAR
;
A
#
# COMPACT_ATOMS: atom_id res chain seq x y z
N MET A 1 23.65 31.75 30.58
CA MET A 1 22.38 31.68 29.83
C MET A 1 22.72 31.29 28.40
N GLY A 2 22.33 30.11 27.94
CA GLY A 2 22.75 29.58 26.63
C GLY A 2 21.85 28.47 26.10
N GLY A 3 20.54 28.53 26.36
CA GLY A 3 19.60 27.43 26.10
C GLY A 3 18.59 27.65 24.97
N THR A 4 18.64 28.74 24.19
CA THR A 4 17.54 29.11 23.29
C THR A 4 17.76 28.76 21.81
N SER A 5 19.01 28.60 21.36
CA SER A 5 19.31 28.35 19.94
C SER A 5 19.15 26.88 19.55
N ASP A 6 19.55 25.97 20.44
CA ASP A 6 19.50 24.51 20.21
C ASP A 6 18.06 23.96 20.28
N ASP A 7 17.21 24.56 21.12
CA ASP A 7 15.79 24.18 21.22
C ASP A 7 14.93 24.69 20.05
N ALA A 8 15.31 25.80 19.42
CA ALA A 8 14.63 26.34 18.25
C ALA A 8 14.92 25.49 17.00
N ASP A 9 16.18 25.09 16.79
CA ASP A 9 16.56 24.18 15.70
C ASP A 9 15.89 22.81 15.84
N ARG A 10 15.92 22.22 17.05
CA ARG A 10 15.24 20.92 17.31
C ARG A 10 13.72 20.95 17.14
N ARG A 11 13.08 22.11 17.26
CA ARG A 11 11.63 22.25 17.00
C ARG A 11 11.36 22.33 15.50
N THR A 12 12.17 23.08 14.76
CA THR A 12 12.09 23.19 13.30
C THR A 12 12.31 21.83 12.63
N ASP A 13 13.34 21.08 13.03
CA ASP A 13 13.64 19.75 12.49
C ASP A 13 12.56 18.70 12.78
N ARG A 14 11.92 18.78 13.95
CA ARG A 14 10.79 17.91 14.28
C ARG A 14 9.55 18.25 13.46
N SER A 15 9.29 19.53 13.22
CA SER A 15 8.18 19.99 12.37
C SER A 15 8.37 19.50 10.94
N THR A 16 9.55 19.70 10.36
CA THR A 16 9.85 19.28 8.97
C THR A 16 9.80 17.76 8.81
N THR A 17 10.27 17.00 9.82
CA THR A 17 10.18 15.54 9.81
C THR A 17 8.73 15.06 9.89
N ALA A 18 7.91 15.66 10.76
CA ALA A 18 6.50 15.32 10.89
C ALA A 18 5.71 15.63 9.60
N ASP A 19 5.98 16.78 8.97
CA ASP A 19 5.37 17.14 7.69
C ASP A 19 5.76 16.18 6.58
N ARG A 20 7.03 15.77 6.52
CA ARG A 20 7.50 14.77 5.56
C ARG A 20 6.83 13.42 5.75
N LEU A 21 6.69 12.95 7.00
CA LEU A 21 6.00 11.70 7.30
C LEU A 21 4.52 11.76 6.93
N ARG A 22 3.86 12.91 7.16
CA ARG A 22 2.47 13.13 6.74
C ARG A 22 2.33 13.03 5.22
N LEU A 23 3.18 13.72 4.47
CA LEU A 23 3.16 13.67 2.99
C LEU A 23 3.44 12.26 2.45
N MET A 24 4.39 11.54 3.05
CA MET A 24 4.65 10.14 2.67
C MET A 24 3.45 9.23 2.94
N ARG A 25 2.78 9.42 4.09
CA ARG A 25 1.55 8.69 4.43
C ARG A 25 0.44 8.95 3.42
N GLU A 26 0.24 10.21 3.04
CA GLU A 26 -0.75 10.60 2.03
C GLU A 26 -0.43 9.96 0.67
N ASP A 27 0.82 10.00 0.21
CA ASP A 27 1.25 9.35 -1.04
C ASP A 27 1.00 7.84 -1.04
N PHE A 28 1.25 7.15 0.09
CA PHE A 28 0.96 5.71 0.18
C PHE A 28 -0.54 5.41 0.08
N LEU A 29 -1.38 6.22 0.72
CA LEU A 29 -2.84 6.04 0.67
C LEU A 29 -3.39 6.33 -0.72
N ASP A 30 -2.95 7.42 -1.36
CA ASP A 30 -3.37 7.78 -2.72
C ASP A 30 -3.02 6.67 -3.72
N ARG A 31 -1.81 6.10 -3.61
CA ARG A 31 -1.40 4.97 -4.47
C ARG A 31 -2.21 3.72 -4.20
N ALA A 32 -2.52 3.42 -2.94
CA ALA A 32 -3.37 2.28 -2.60
C ALA A 32 -4.76 2.40 -3.21
N ASP A 33 -5.34 3.60 -3.16
CA ASP A 33 -6.68 3.87 -3.70
C ASP A 33 -6.71 3.83 -5.23
N VAL A 34 -5.67 4.29 -5.90
CA VAL A 34 -5.52 4.13 -7.36
C VAL A 34 -5.46 2.65 -7.75
N ILE A 35 -4.70 1.83 -7.02
CA ILE A 35 -4.59 0.40 -7.27
C ILE A 35 -5.96 -0.29 -7.07
N ASP A 36 -6.61 -0.05 -5.94
CA ASP A 36 -7.92 -0.63 -5.63
C ASP A 36 -8.99 -0.19 -6.64
N GLY A 37 -9.00 1.08 -7.02
CA GLY A 37 -9.89 1.61 -8.05
C GLY A 37 -9.67 0.91 -9.39
N GLY A 38 -8.42 0.70 -9.77
CA GLY A 38 -8.04 -0.05 -10.97
C GLY A 38 -8.50 -1.50 -10.94
N VAL A 39 -8.27 -2.22 -9.83
CA VAL A 39 -8.72 -3.61 -9.67
C VAL A 39 -10.25 -3.69 -9.73
N ARG A 40 -10.97 -2.81 -9.04
CA ARG A 40 -12.44 -2.77 -9.09
C ARG A 40 -12.97 -2.53 -10.50
N ALA A 41 -12.34 -1.61 -11.24
CA ALA A 41 -12.71 -1.33 -12.63
C ALA A 41 -12.46 -2.54 -13.55
N LEU A 42 -11.37 -3.30 -13.32
CA LEU A 42 -11.10 -4.54 -14.06
C LEU A 42 -12.10 -5.64 -13.71
N LEU A 43 -12.37 -5.88 -12.41
CA LEU A 43 -13.35 -6.87 -11.96
C LEU A 43 -14.75 -6.58 -12.52
N GLY A 44 -15.13 -5.30 -12.63
CA GLY A 44 -16.40 -4.91 -13.25
C GLY A 44 -16.51 -5.18 -14.75
N ARG A 45 -15.40 -5.55 -15.42
CA ARG A 45 -15.34 -5.86 -16.86
C ARG A 45 -15.13 -7.35 -17.14
N ILE A 46 -14.84 -8.14 -16.12
CA ILE A 46 -14.54 -9.56 -16.24
C ILE A 46 -15.82 -10.37 -16.04
N ASP A 47 -16.00 -11.43 -16.84
CA ASP A 47 -17.09 -12.39 -16.66
C ASP A 47 -16.82 -13.35 -15.49
N LEU A 48 -17.19 -12.94 -14.28
CA LEU A 48 -16.97 -13.71 -13.06
C LEU A 48 -17.74 -15.05 -12.99
N THR A 49 -18.58 -15.36 -13.98
CA THR A 49 -19.27 -16.66 -14.06
C THR A 49 -18.43 -17.74 -14.74
N ARG A 50 -17.36 -17.32 -15.44
CA ARG A 50 -16.39 -18.21 -16.08
C ARG A 50 -15.39 -18.72 -15.03
N THR A 51 -15.19 -20.03 -14.98
CA THR A 51 -14.38 -20.72 -13.94
C THR A 51 -13.32 -21.65 -14.52
N ASP A 52 -12.67 -21.24 -15.61
CA ASP A 52 -11.51 -21.99 -16.15
C ASP A 52 -10.20 -21.53 -15.53
N ALA A 53 -9.15 -22.34 -15.71
CA ALA A 53 -7.83 -22.10 -15.11
C ALA A 53 -7.20 -20.76 -15.55
N ASP A 54 -7.49 -20.27 -16.75
CA ASP A 54 -7.00 -18.96 -17.19
C ASP A 54 -7.72 -17.84 -16.44
N HIS A 55 -9.02 -18.00 -16.22
CA HIS A 55 -9.80 -17.09 -15.39
C HIS A 55 -9.29 -17.08 -13.94
N ASP A 56 -9.08 -18.26 -13.35
CA ASP A 56 -8.60 -18.37 -11.97
C ASP A 56 -7.22 -17.70 -11.80
N ARG A 57 -6.31 -17.90 -12.76
CA ARG A 57 -4.99 -17.22 -12.76
C ARG A 57 -5.11 -15.71 -12.86
N MET A 58 -6.05 -15.21 -13.67
CA MET A 58 -6.32 -13.78 -13.77
C MET A 58 -6.86 -13.22 -12.45
N ILE A 59 -7.78 -13.91 -11.79
CA ILE A 59 -8.30 -13.51 -10.47
C ILE A 59 -7.20 -13.55 -9.41
N ASP A 60 -6.37 -14.60 -9.40
CA ASP A 60 -5.21 -14.69 -8.51
C ASP A 60 -4.25 -13.50 -8.74
N ALA A 61 -4.00 -13.11 -9.99
CA ALA A 61 -3.19 -11.92 -10.30
C ALA A 61 -3.81 -10.63 -9.72
N LEU A 62 -5.12 -10.44 -9.89
CA LEU A 62 -5.84 -9.28 -9.34
C LEU A 62 -5.83 -9.27 -7.81
N MET A 63 -5.98 -10.42 -7.17
CA MET A 63 -5.85 -10.56 -5.72
C MET A 63 -4.45 -10.17 -5.24
N GLY A 64 -3.40 -10.58 -5.96
CA GLY A 64 -2.03 -10.15 -5.69
C GLY A 64 -1.87 -8.63 -5.75
N VAL A 65 -2.47 -7.99 -6.77
CA VAL A 65 -2.46 -6.52 -6.91
C VAL A 65 -3.18 -5.83 -5.74
N SER A 66 -4.35 -6.33 -5.32
CA SER A 66 -5.04 -5.79 -4.13
C SER A 66 -4.19 -5.89 -2.86
N ARG A 67 -3.40 -6.96 -2.71
CA ARG A 67 -2.47 -7.09 -1.57
C ARG A 67 -1.34 -6.05 -1.60
N ALA A 68 -0.94 -5.57 -2.78
CA ALA A 68 -0.01 -4.45 -2.86
C ALA A 68 -0.64 -3.16 -2.30
N ALA A 69 -1.92 -2.90 -2.55
CA ALA A 69 -2.65 -1.78 -1.96
C ALA A 69 -2.74 -1.90 -0.42
N ASP A 70 -2.99 -3.10 0.10
CA ASP A 70 -3.01 -3.37 1.54
C ASP A 70 -1.64 -3.11 2.19
N ALA A 71 -0.54 -3.51 1.53
CA ALA A 71 0.81 -3.23 2.01
C ALA A 71 1.08 -1.72 2.10
N LEU A 72 0.66 -0.94 1.10
CA LEU A 72 0.77 0.52 1.12
C LEU A 72 -0.04 1.14 2.26
N ARG A 73 -1.26 0.65 2.51
CA ARG A 73 -2.09 1.09 3.65
C ARG A 73 -1.46 0.76 5.00
N ALA A 74 -0.81 -0.40 5.11
CA ALA A 74 -0.09 -0.78 6.32
C ALA A 74 1.13 0.13 6.54
N LEU A 75 1.92 0.40 5.49
CA LEU A 75 3.03 1.36 5.53
C LEU A 75 2.58 2.77 5.92
N ALA A 76 1.44 3.24 5.39
CA ALA A 76 0.83 4.51 5.74
C ALA A 76 0.48 4.61 7.24
N ARG A 77 0.17 3.48 7.89
CA ARG A 77 -0.10 3.39 9.34
C ARG A 77 1.15 3.05 10.16
N ASN A 78 2.33 2.98 9.53
CA ASN A 78 3.57 2.50 10.14
C ASN A 78 3.45 1.08 10.73
N ASP A 79 2.61 0.26 10.12
CA ASP A 79 2.37 -1.14 10.47
C ASP A 79 3.23 -2.04 9.58
N LEU A 80 4.47 -2.28 10.01
CA LEU A 80 5.43 -3.08 9.23
C LEU A 80 5.05 -4.57 9.18
N ALA A 81 4.43 -5.09 10.25
CA ALA A 81 3.98 -6.48 10.28
C ALA A 81 2.83 -6.70 9.29
N GLY A 82 1.86 -5.79 9.25
CA GLY A 82 0.78 -5.83 8.26
C GLY A 82 1.30 -5.67 6.82
N ALA A 83 2.35 -4.85 6.60
CA ALA A 83 2.96 -4.71 5.30
C ALA A 83 3.67 -6.00 4.84
N ASP A 84 4.35 -6.69 5.75
CA ASP A 84 5.01 -7.97 5.48
C ASP A 84 4.01 -9.10 5.20
N GLU A 85 2.92 -9.17 5.97
CA GLU A 85 1.84 -10.13 5.75
C GLU A 85 1.17 -9.92 4.38
N ALA A 86 0.86 -8.68 4.03
CA ALA A 86 0.29 -8.32 2.74
C ALA A 86 1.25 -8.69 1.59
N THR A 87 2.55 -8.42 1.75
CA THR A 87 3.59 -8.76 0.75
C THR A 87 3.74 -10.28 0.59
N SER A 88 3.70 -11.02 1.69
CA SER A 88 3.73 -12.49 1.67
C SER A 88 2.51 -13.08 0.97
N SER A 89 1.32 -12.51 1.21
CA SER A 89 0.08 -12.87 0.53
C SER A 89 0.14 -12.54 -0.97
N MET A 90 0.67 -11.37 -1.34
CA MET A 90 0.92 -11.00 -2.73
C MET A 90 1.81 -12.03 -3.43
N ALA A 91 2.90 -12.47 -2.78
CA ALA A 91 3.80 -13.50 -3.33
C ALA A 91 3.11 -14.85 -3.50
N HIS A 92 2.19 -15.22 -2.60
CA HIS A 92 1.37 -16.41 -2.72
C HIS A 92 0.49 -16.36 -3.99
N TYR A 93 -0.26 -15.28 -4.18
CA TYR A 93 -1.11 -15.09 -5.35
C TYR A 93 -0.32 -14.99 -6.67
N ALA A 94 0.82 -14.31 -6.66
CA ALA A 94 1.71 -14.22 -7.82
C ALA A 94 2.25 -15.59 -8.27
N ARG A 95 2.42 -16.54 -7.34
CA ARG A 95 2.79 -17.92 -7.69
C ARG A 95 1.64 -18.70 -8.30
N ARG A 96 0.41 -18.48 -7.82
CA ARG A 96 -0.79 -19.14 -8.34
C ARG A 96 -1.18 -18.64 -9.73
N ALA A 97 -0.85 -17.39 -10.04
CA ALA A 97 -1.12 -16.76 -11.34
C ALA A 97 -0.17 -17.21 -12.48
N ARG A 98 0.83 -18.06 -12.21
CA ARG A 98 1.73 -18.63 -13.24
C ARG A 98 1.13 -19.93 -13.79
#